data_AF-A0AA44SHR6-F1
#
_entry.id   AF-A0AA44SHR6-F1
#
_cell.length_a   1.000
_cell.length_b   1.000
_cell.length_c   1.000
_cell.angle_alpha   90.00
_cell.angle_beta   90.00
_cell.angle_gamma   90.00
#
_symmetry.space_group_name_H-M   'P 1'
#
loop_
_entity.id
_entity.type
_entity.pdbx_description
1 polymer ?
#
loop_
_entity_poly.entity_id
_entity_poly.type
_entity_poly.pdbx_seq_one_letter_code
_entity_poly.pdbx_strand_id
1 'polypeptide(L)'
;MLGSPSKRLEDLSLVQRDRLAYIDFRLYFFGEIGRPDLIERFGVAPAGATRDLALYREIVPHNITFDGSNKIYRIGQAFSPLF
;
A
#
# COMPACT_ATOMS: atom_id res chain seq x y z
N MET A 1 -22.21 -6.40 -5.37
CA MET A 1 -22.08 -4.93 -5.23
C MET A 1 -20.76 -4.66 -4.53
N LEU A 2 -19.74 -4.22 -5.27
CA LEU A 2 -18.47 -3.82 -4.65
C LEU A 2 -18.72 -2.51 -3.90
N GLY A 3 -18.52 -2.51 -2.59
CA GLY A 3 -18.68 -1.31 -1.77
C GLY A 3 -17.85 -0.16 -2.32
N SER A 4 -18.40 1.06 -2.28
CA SER A 4 -17.72 2.26 -2.72
C SER A 4 -16.34 2.38 -2.03
N PRO A 5 -15.26 2.78 -2.72
CA PRO A 5 -13.91 2.89 -2.13
C PRO A 5 -13.89 3.71 -0.83
N SER A 6 -14.73 4.74 -0.78
CA SER A 6 -14.91 5.61 0.40
C SER A 6 -15.41 4.85 1.63
N LYS A 7 -16.30 3.86 1.46
CA LYS A 7 -16.83 3.05 2.55
C LYS A 7 -15.78 2.15 3.20
N ARG A 8 -14.71 1.81 2.45
CA ARG A 8 -13.64 0.94 2.97
C ARG A 8 -12.62 1.70 3.81
N LEU A 9 -12.40 2.99 3.52
CA LEU A 9 -11.44 3.82 4.25
C LEU A 9 -11.95 4.14 5.66
N GLU A 10 -13.25 4.40 5.79
CA GLU A 10 -13.90 4.65 7.09
C GLU A 10 -13.83 3.44 8.02
N ASP A 11 -13.82 2.21 7.49
CA ASP A 11 -13.71 0.96 8.26
C ASP A 11 -12.26 0.61 8.68
N LEU A 12 -11.24 1.30 8.15
CA LEU A 12 -9.85 1.01 8.51
C LEU A 12 -9.51 1.51 9.92
N SER A 13 -8.89 0.64 10.71
CA SER A 13 -8.27 1.05 11.97
C SER A 13 -7.16 2.09 11.74
N LEU A 14 -6.86 2.89 12.75
CA LEU A 14 -5.77 3.89 12.69
C LEU A 14 -4.44 3.24 12.26
N VAL A 15 -4.12 2.06 12.82
CA VAL A 15 -2.90 1.31 12.49
C VAL A 15 -2.86 0.92 11.01
N GLN A 16 -3.99 0.55 10.40
CA GLN A 16 -4.02 0.25 8.96
C GLN A 16 -3.83 1.51 8.12
N ARG A 17 -4.48 2.62 8.50
CA ARG A 17 -4.30 3.90 7.80
C ARG A 17 -2.86 4.36 7.83
N ASP A 18 -2.18 4.26 8.98
CA ASP A 18 -0.75 4.61 9.10
C ASP A 18 0.13 3.77 8.17
N ARG A 19 -0.18 2.47 8.02
CA ARG A 19 0.56 1.61 7.09
C ARG A 19 0.31 1.98 5.63
N LEU A 20 -0.92 2.29 5.26
CA LEU A 20 -1.25 2.73 3.90
C LEU A 20 -0.65 4.11 3.58
N ALA A 21 -0.66 5.04 4.53
CA ALA A 21 0.00 6.35 4.39
C ALA A 21 1.53 6.20 4.26
N TYR A 22 2.14 5.22 4.94
CA TYR A 22 3.55 4.93 4.75
C TYR A 22 3.85 4.32 3.36
N ILE A 23 2.90 3.57 2.78
CA ILE A 23 3.00 3.13 1.39
C ILE A 23 3.01 4.35 0.45
N ASP A 24 2.09 5.31 0.62
CA ASP A 24 2.11 6.56 -0.15
C ASP A 24 3.44 7.30 -0.02
N PHE A 25 3.94 7.47 1.21
CA PHE A 25 5.23 8.08 1.48
C PHE A 25 6.37 7.40 0.71
N ARG A 26 6.45 6.06 0.79
CA ARG A 26 7.53 5.32 0.13
C ARG A 26 7.46 5.44 -1.38
N LEU A 27 6.27 5.35 -1.95
CA LEU A 27 6.08 5.51 -3.39
C LEU A 27 6.43 6.93 -3.84
N TYR A 28 5.95 7.95 -3.12
CA TYR A 28 6.17 9.34 -3.50
C TYR A 28 7.65 9.74 -3.47
N PHE A 29 8.38 9.34 -2.43
CA PHE A 29 9.76 9.77 -2.23
C PHE A 29 10.81 8.82 -2.82
N PHE A 30 10.55 7.51 -2.83
CA PHE A 30 11.52 6.51 -3.26
C PHE A 30 11.10 5.80 -4.55
N GLY A 31 9.88 6.00 -5.02
CA GLY A 31 9.35 5.38 -6.24
C GLY A 31 9.02 3.89 -6.07
N GLU A 32 9.25 3.30 -4.91
CA GLU A 32 9.07 1.86 -4.68
C GLU A 32 8.87 1.47 -3.22
N ILE A 33 8.24 0.31 -3.05
CA ILE A 33 8.02 -0.33 -1.75
C ILE A 33 7.91 -1.85 -1.90
N GLY A 34 8.51 -2.58 -0.95
CA GLY A 34 8.39 -4.01 -0.79
C GLY A 34 7.83 -4.40 0.58
N ARG A 35 7.65 -5.70 0.78
CA ARG A 35 7.27 -6.26 2.09
C ARG A 35 8.28 -5.95 3.19
N PRO A 36 9.61 -6.03 2.97
CA PRO A 36 10.59 -5.73 4.02
C PRO A 36 10.39 -4.36 4.65
N ASP A 37 10.04 -3.35 3.84
CA ASP A 37 9.84 -1.98 4.33
C ASP A 37 8.73 -1.87 5.37
N LEU A 38 7.63 -2.61 5.17
CA LEU A 38 6.52 -2.66 6.13
C LEU A 38 6.90 -3.48 7.37
N ILE A 39 7.61 -4.59 7.18
CA ILE A 39 8.08 -5.45 8.28
C ILE A 39 9.04 -4.68 9.18
N GLU A 40 10.03 -4.02 8.61
CA GLU A 40 11.04 -3.25 9.34
C GLU A 40 10.44 -2.03 10.04
N ARG A 41 9.54 -1.29 9.35
CA ARG A 41 8.93 -0.09 9.91
C ARG A 41 7.92 -0.37 11.02
N PHE A 42 7.10 -1.42 10.87
CA PHE A 42 5.93 -1.65 11.72
C PHE A 42 5.98 -2.96 12.51
N GLY A 43 7.00 -3.80 12.34
CA GLY A 43 7.09 -5.10 13.00
C GLY A 43 6.01 -6.09 12.58
N VAL A 44 5.36 -5.88 11.43
CA VAL A 44 4.31 -6.78 10.95
C VAL A 44 4.89 -8.10 10.48
N ALA A 45 4.14 -9.19 10.66
CA ALA A 45 4.49 -10.48 10.05
C ALA A 45 4.46 -10.36 8.50
N PRO A 46 5.19 -11.22 7.76
CA PRO A 46 5.22 -11.19 6.29
C PRO A 46 3.84 -11.27 5.62
N ALA A 47 2.92 -12.04 6.20
CA ALA A 47 1.53 -12.13 5.74
C ALA A 47 0.73 -10.85 5.99
N GLY A 48 1.09 -10.08 7.01
CA GLY A 48 0.53 -8.75 7.29
C GLY A 48 0.96 -7.74 6.23
N ALA A 49 2.27 -7.62 5.98
CA ALA A 49 2.81 -6.76 4.93
C ALA A 49 2.21 -7.08 3.54
N THR A 50 2.02 -8.36 3.23
CA THR A 50 1.38 -8.78 1.98
C THR A 50 -0.08 -8.32 1.89
N ARG A 51 -0.85 -8.42 3.00
CA ARG A 51 -2.24 -7.94 3.05
C ARG A 51 -2.31 -6.42 2.93
N ASP A 52 -1.40 -5.68 3.57
CA ASP A 52 -1.39 -4.22 3.51
C ASP A 52 -1.10 -3.72 2.08
N LEU A 53 -0.13 -4.31 1.38
CA LEU A 53 0.14 -4.00 -0.04
C LEU A 53 -1.02 -4.38 -0.96
N ALA A 54 -1.67 -5.52 -0.71
CA ALA A 54 -2.83 -5.95 -1.49
C ALA A 54 -4.02 -5.00 -1.29
N LEU A 55 -4.28 -4.58 -0.05
CA LEU A 55 -5.32 -3.62 0.30
C LEU A 55 -5.05 -2.26 -0.34
N TYR A 56 -3.82 -1.76 -0.29
CA TYR A 56 -3.43 -0.53 -0.96
C TYR A 56 -3.75 -0.59 -2.46
N ARG A 57 -3.32 -1.67 -3.13
CA ARG A 57 -3.61 -1.89 -4.56
C ARG A 57 -5.10 -2.01 -4.85
N GLU A 58 -5.88 -2.57 -3.94
CA GLU A 58 -7.32 -2.70 -4.13
C GLU A 58 -8.04 -1.34 -4.07
N ILE A 59 -7.59 -0.43 -3.21
CA ILE A 59 -8.16 0.90 -3.05
C ILE A 59 -7.72 1.82 -4.19
N VAL A 60 -6.43 1.81 -4.53
CA VAL A 60 -5.80 2.65 -5.57
C VAL A 60 -5.02 1.80 -6.58
N PRO A 61 -5.70 1.05 -7.46
CA PRO A 61 -5.07 0.07 -8.36
C PRO A 61 -4.08 0.68 -9.35
N HIS A 62 -4.18 1.98 -9.62
CA HIS A 62 -3.30 2.68 -10.54
C HIS A 62 -2.08 3.31 -9.87
N ASN A 63 -2.00 3.30 -8.52
CA ASN A 63 -0.86 3.89 -7.80
C ASN A 63 0.38 3.00 -7.80
N ILE A 64 0.24 1.70 -8.07
CA ILE A 64 1.36 0.76 -8.01
C ILE A 64 1.31 -0.32 -9.09
N THR A 65 2.50 -0.66 -9.58
CA THR A 65 2.73 -1.79 -10.49
C THR A 65 3.71 -2.76 -9.85
N PHE A 66 3.43 -4.06 -9.92
CA PHE A 66 4.33 -5.07 -9.35
C PHE A 66 5.51 -5.38 -10.28
N ASP A 67 6.72 -5.23 -9.77
CA ASP A 67 7.98 -5.66 -10.40
C ASP A 67 8.36 -7.03 -9.82
N GLY A 68 8.05 -8.09 -10.58
CA GLY A 68 8.27 -9.47 -10.15
C GLY A 68 9.74 -9.87 -10.00
N SER A 69 10.65 -9.20 -10.73
CA SER A 69 12.09 -9.48 -10.67
C SER A 69 12.67 -9.08 -9.32
N ASN A 70 12.27 -7.91 -8.83
CA ASN A 70 12.73 -7.36 -7.55
C ASN A 70 11.78 -7.66 -6.39
N LYS A 71 10.59 -8.20 -6.67
CA LYS A 71 9.52 -8.49 -5.69
C LYS A 71 9.09 -7.24 -4.91
N ILE A 72 9.04 -6.11 -5.60
CA ILE A 72 8.62 -4.79 -5.09
C ILE A 72 7.45 -4.26 -5.92
N TYR A 73 6.78 -3.26 -5.38
CA TYR A 73 5.84 -2.42 -6.11
C TYR A 73 6.52 -1.11 -6.47
N ARG A 74 6.38 -0.69 -7.72
CA ARG A 74 6.85 0.60 -8.22
C ARG A 74 5.68 1.56 -8.33
N ILE A 75 5.97 2.85 -8.15
CA ILE A 75 4.99 3.93 -8.33
C ILE A 75 4.37 3.86 -9.73
N GLY A 76 3.05 3.96 -9.79
CA GLY A 76 2.27 3.99 -11.02
C GLY A 76 2.29 5.36 -11.68
N GLN A 77 2.09 5.40 -13.00
CA GLN A 77 2.11 6.67 -13.76
C GLN A 77 0.94 7.61 -13.41
N ALA A 78 -0.17 7.06 -12.93
CA ALA A 78 -1.35 7.82 -12.50
C ALA A 78 -1.43 7.92 -10.97
N PHE A 79 -0.27 7.91 -10.30
CA PHE A 79 -0.21 7.96 -8.84
C PHE A 79 -0.90 9.22 -8.29
N SER A 80 -1.82 9.01 -7.37
CA SER A 80 -2.45 10.05 -6.56
C SER A 80 -2.52 9.54 -5.12
N PRO A 81 -1.84 10.18 -4.14
CA PRO A 81 -1.78 9.69 -2.76
C PRO A 81 -3.16 9.34 -2.21
N LEU A 82 -3.25 8.23 -1.49
CA LEU A 82 -4.48 7.85 -0.81
C LEU A 82 -4.74 8.71 0.44
N PHE A 83 -3.66 9.17 1.10
CA PHE A 83 -3.68 10.03 2.27
C PHE A 83 -2.89 11.33 2.08
#